data_AF-A0A9P9WW26-F1
#
_entry.id   AF-A0A9P9WW26-F1
#
_cell.length_a   1.000
_cell.length_b   1.000
_cell.length_c   1.000
_cell.angle_alpha   90.00
_cell.angle_beta   90.00
_cell.angle_gamma   90.00
#
_symmetry.space_group_name_H-M   'P 1'
#
loop_
_entity.id
_entity.type
_entity.pdbx_description
1 polymer ?
#
loop_
_entity_poly.entity_id
_entity_poly.type
_entity_poly.pdbx_seq_one_letter_code
_entity_poly.pdbx_strand_id
1 'polypeptide(L)'
;MFGRKPSEDAGDSSHSTCTAGKAVGAKYGSSKKAKLVVVQFGLSSISELNHCLNAIIEDVAKKPERKEKSVVTFSFTAGGDNPGSIAQKETKKLLKSLFDADIPMVVPAGNGKAGAEESVNEIPSVWAGDDIPLIVAGSVDFDGKVSPFSKRGSQVIIHAPGKDITCMAKDGNNPVTDSGTSFATPLVAGEIANLLSYENVPFDTSDHNLVRSLREYIASDRFGWARVDKSAIWNGVDEAHNPPVQGSGSGSGGSSGNSPPPLHKECAGLDHKKYVGRQELQRIIEQDFCPTAVKQRILDRDSGAITRQYNQGTSDAVTMAIEWAPGMSFAPNQDDCVKYLLQEITDGCDGDGSGNNPENFKGGGFFSVGDVTYRITPNSLRQPAKNGKTGGCDCTYKALFNQCWVWGSGWLGADWGNALQEQMKDCALLPQTWSFEYGLGDDGREWSASFRTGIWQKHCTGENAKEAGAPGGFGCSGSG
;
A
#
# COMPACT_ATOMS: atom_id res chain seq x y z
N MET A 1 14.87 -23.45 -22.56
CA MET A 1 15.26 -23.90 -21.21
C MET A 1 16.68 -23.40 -21.02
N PHE A 2 16.84 -22.18 -20.51
CA PHE A 2 18.15 -21.55 -20.29
C PHE A 2 18.21 -21.07 -18.85
N GLY A 3 19.21 -21.55 -18.14
CA GLY A 3 19.30 -21.59 -16.69
C GLY A 3 19.89 -22.95 -16.33
N ARG A 4 20.98 -22.97 -15.56
CA ARG A 4 21.51 -24.23 -15.08
C ARG A 4 20.45 -24.93 -14.23
N LYS A 5 20.56 -26.23 -14.02
CA LYS A 5 19.64 -26.91 -13.09
C LYS A 5 19.74 -26.23 -11.72
N PRO A 6 18.67 -26.16 -10.91
CA PRO A 6 18.73 -25.63 -9.54
C PRO A 6 19.85 -26.24 -8.69
N SER A 7 20.29 -27.46 -9.03
CA SER A 7 21.42 -28.18 -8.41
C SER A 7 22.81 -27.63 -8.75
N GLU A 8 22.93 -26.69 -9.69
CA GLU A 8 24.20 -26.15 -10.20
C GLU A 8 24.43 -24.70 -9.76
N ASP A 9 23.73 -24.26 -8.70
CA ASP A 9 23.96 -23.03 -7.94
C ASP A 9 25.26 -23.14 -7.10
N ALA A 10 26.34 -23.53 -7.78
CA ALA A 10 27.63 -23.95 -7.25
C ALA A 10 28.62 -22.80 -7.11
N GLY A 11 28.15 -21.60 -6.75
CA GLY A 11 29.02 -20.51 -6.32
C GLY A 11 29.21 -20.53 -4.80
N ASP A 12 30.43 -20.31 -4.32
CA ASP A 12 30.76 -20.16 -2.90
C ASP A 12 30.21 -18.86 -2.28
N SER A 13 29.48 -18.04 -3.03
CA SER A 13 29.01 -16.74 -2.56
C SER A 13 27.62 -16.85 -1.90
N SER A 14 27.56 -16.49 -0.62
CA SER A 14 26.32 -16.14 0.08
C SER A 14 25.60 -14.93 -0.53
N HIS A 15 26.23 -14.24 -1.48
CA HIS A 15 25.79 -12.97 -2.07
C HIS A 15 24.39 -13.06 -2.71
N SER A 16 24.13 -14.02 -3.60
CA SER A 16 22.81 -14.16 -4.25
C SER A 16 21.70 -14.53 -3.26
N THR A 17 22.01 -15.40 -2.28
CA THR A 17 21.03 -15.77 -1.22
C THR A 17 20.74 -14.59 -0.32
N CYS A 18 21.78 -13.85 0.07
CA CYS A 18 21.68 -12.66 0.89
C CYS A 18 20.86 -11.57 0.20
N THR A 19 21.15 -11.29 -1.07
CA THR A 19 20.45 -10.25 -1.85
C THR A 19 18.99 -10.62 -2.11
N ALA A 20 18.69 -11.87 -2.52
CA ALA A 20 17.32 -12.35 -2.63
C ALA A 20 16.59 -12.28 -1.29
N GLY A 21 17.25 -12.68 -0.19
CA GLY A 21 16.71 -12.61 1.16
C GLY A 21 16.45 -11.19 1.66
N LYS A 22 17.20 -10.19 1.17
CA LYS A 22 16.96 -8.77 1.45
C LYS A 22 15.79 -8.18 0.68
N ALA A 23 15.46 -8.74 -0.48
CA ALA A 23 14.24 -8.36 -1.19
C ALA A 23 13.01 -9.04 -0.57
N VAL A 24 13.03 -10.37 -0.41
CA VAL A 24 11.81 -11.15 -0.15
C VAL A 24 11.84 -12.04 1.10
N GLY A 25 12.96 -12.09 1.83
CA GLY A 25 13.10 -12.99 2.96
C GLY A 25 12.14 -12.65 4.11
N ALA A 26 11.50 -13.67 4.70
CA ALA A 26 10.53 -13.46 5.78
C ALA A 26 11.10 -12.69 7.00
N LYS A 27 12.39 -12.86 7.29
CA LYS A 27 13.06 -12.19 8.41
C LYS A 27 13.70 -10.86 8.03
N TYR A 28 14.46 -10.83 6.93
CA TYR A 28 15.34 -9.71 6.57
C TYR A 28 14.92 -8.96 5.31
N GLY A 29 13.83 -9.37 4.66
CA GLY A 29 13.35 -8.80 3.41
C GLY A 29 12.42 -7.60 3.60
N SER A 30 12.48 -6.66 2.66
CA SER A 30 11.54 -5.53 2.61
C SER A 30 10.16 -5.91 2.08
N SER A 31 10.04 -6.92 1.21
CA SER A 31 8.77 -7.44 0.68
C SER A 31 8.55 -8.91 0.98
N LYS A 32 8.10 -9.19 2.20
CA LYS A 32 8.02 -10.56 2.75
C LYS A 32 7.03 -11.49 2.05
N LYS A 33 6.10 -10.94 1.25
CA LYS A 33 5.06 -11.70 0.52
C LYS A 33 5.26 -11.68 -1.00
N ALA A 34 6.25 -10.97 -1.52
CA ALA A 34 6.51 -10.95 -2.95
C ALA A 34 7.01 -12.31 -3.44
N LYS A 35 6.62 -12.66 -4.67
CA LYS A 35 7.05 -13.89 -5.33
C LYS A 35 8.44 -13.70 -5.94
N LEU A 36 9.40 -14.52 -5.53
CA LEU A 36 10.73 -14.54 -6.12
C LEU A 36 10.75 -15.36 -7.42
N VAL A 37 11.32 -14.78 -8.47
CA VAL A 37 11.65 -15.46 -9.72
C VAL A 37 13.15 -15.35 -9.91
N VAL A 38 13.84 -16.50 -9.94
CA VAL A 38 15.30 -16.53 -10.03
C VAL A 38 15.72 -16.60 -11.49
N VAL A 39 16.55 -15.64 -11.91
CA VAL A 39 17.27 -15.68 -13.19
C VAL A 39 18.75 -15.73 -12.88
N GLN A 40 19.39 -16.84 -13.26
CA GLN A 40 20.76 -17.11 -12.85
C GLN A 40 21.76 -16.36 -13.73
N PHE A 41 22.61 -15.55 -13.08
CA PHE A 41 23.71 -14.81 -13.69
C PHE A 41 25.01 -15.19 -12.97
N GLY A 42 25.82 -16.06 -13.56
CA GLY A 42 26.98 -16.67 -12.91
C GLY A 42 28.31 -16.49 -13.63
N LEU A 43 28.31 -16.23 -14.94
CA LEU A 43 29.51 -15.97 -15.74
C LEU A 43 30.00 -14.52 -15.62
N SER A 44 29.18 -13.62 -15.04
CA SER A 44 29.54 -12.22 -14.81
C SER A 44 29.92 -11.48 -16.09
N SER A 45 29.21 -11.76 -17.19
CA SER A 45 29.51 -11.22 -18.52
C SER A 45 28.36 -10.43 -19.12
N ILE A 46 28.68 -9.48 -20.01
CA ILE A 46 27.67 -8.66 -20.72
C ILE A 46 26.75 -9.54 -21.60
N SER A 47 27.31 -10.57 -22.23
CA SER A 47 26.54 -11.52 -23.05
C SER A 47 25.51 -12.27 -22.20
N GLU A 48 25.90 -12.70 -21.00
CA GLU A 48 24.97 -13.35 -20.08
C GLU A 48 23.89 -12.38 -19.56
N LEU A 49 24.23 -11.11 -19.32
CA LEU A 49 23.24 -10.10 -18.94
C LEU A 49 22.19 -9.93 -20.04
N ASN A 50 22.60 -9.92 -21.31
CA ASN A 50 21.67 -9.88 -22.44
C ASN A 50 20.73 -11.10 -22.43
N HIS A 51 21.25 -12.30 -22.20
CA HIS A 51 20.41 -13.50 -22.08
C HIS A 51 19.45 -13.42 -20.88
N CYS A 52 19.89 -12.89 -19.74
CA CYS A 52 19.05 -12.73 -18.55
C CYS A 52 17.91 -11.73 -18.81
N LEU A 53 18.21 -10.56 -19.39
CA LEU A 53 17.21 -9.55 -19.73
C LEU A 53 16.17 -10.12 -20.72
N ASN A 54 16.62 -10.80 -21.77
CA ASN A 54 15.72 -11.43 -22.72
C ASN A 54 14.82 -12.50 -22.05
N ALA A 55 15.38 -13.32 -21.16
CA ALA A 55 14.60 -14.31 -20.41
C ALA A 55 13.53 -13.68 -19.51
N ILE A 56 13.85 -12.55 -18.85
CA ILE A 56 12.88 -11.80 -18.03
C ILE A 56 11.74 -11.26 -18.90
N ILE A 57 12.07 -10.60 -20.00
CA ILE A 57 11.09 -10.01 -20.94
C ILE A 57 10.16 -11.11 -21.46
N GLU A 58 10.70 -12.24 -21.91
CA GLU A 58 9.90 -13.38 -22.37
C GLU A 58 9.04 -13.99 -21.27
N ASP A 59 9.53 -14.06 -20.03
CA ASP A 59 8.80 -14.67 -18.91
C ASP A 59 7.57 -13.85 -18.51
N VAL A 60 7.71 -12.51 -18.48
CA VAL A 60 6.62 -11.57 -18.21
C VAL A 60 5.64 -11.51 -19.39
N ALA A 61 6.14 -11.48 -20.64
CA ALA A 61 5.26 -11.49 -21.82
C ALA A 61 4.35 -12.72 -21.88
N LYS A 62 4.81 -13.87 -21.35
CA LYS A 62 4.02 -15.11 -21.27
C LYS A 62 3.05 -15.15 -20.07
N LYS A 63 3.08 -14.14 -19.19
CA LYS A 63 2.33 -14.10 -17.92
C LYS A 63 1.74 -12.71 -17.70
N PRO A 64 0.60 -12.40 -18.33
CA PRO A 64 -0.03 -11.09 -18.25
C PRO A 64 -0.27 -10.61 -16.81
N GLU A 65 -0.50 -11.52 -15.86
CA GLU A 65 -0.69 -11.19 -14.44
C GLU A 65 0.54 -10.57 -13.76
N ARG A 66 1.71 -10.61 -14.42
CA ARG A 66 2.96 -10.05 -13.92
C ARG A 66 3.30 -8.69 -14.51
N LYS A 67 2.63 -8.27 -15.58
CA LYS A 67 2.81 -6.94 -16.16
C LYS A 67 2.45 -5.89 -15.10
N GLU A 68 3.22 -4.80 -15.02
CA GLU A 68 3.08 -3.72 -14.02
C GLU A 68 3.23 -4.15 -12.53
N LYS A 69 3.41 -5.45 -12.25
CA LYS A 69 3.53 -6.02 -10.90
C LYS A 69 4.90 -6.68 -10.67
N SER A 70 5.86 -6.42 -11.55
CA SER A 70 7.20 -7.03 -11.52
C SER A 70 8.29 -5.97 -11.39
N VAL A 71 9.35 -6.29 -10.66
CA VAL A 71 10.56 -5.47 -10.53
C VAL A 71 11.80 -6.37 -10.60
N VAL A 72 12.82 -5.91 -11.32
CA VAL A 72 14.11 -6.60 -11.43
C VAL A 72 15.09 -6.00 -10.44
N THR A 73 15.66 -6.84 -9.57
CA THR A 73 16.85 -6.48 -8.78
C THR A 73 18.08 -7.11 -9.42
N PHE A 74 19.10 -6.30 -9.72
CA PHE A 74 20.35 -6.78 -10.28
C PHE A 74 21.53 -6.21 -9.49
N SER A 75 21.98 -6.97 -8.49
CA SER A 75 23.00 -6.54 -7.51
C SER A 75 24.44 -6.72 -7.99
N PHE A 76 24.73 -6.37 -9.24
CA PHE A 76 26.06 -6.50 -9.84
C PHE A 76 26.39 -5.32 -10.76
N THR A 77 27.65 -4.90 -10.76
CA THR A 77 28.21 -3.92 -11.70
C THR A 77 29.52 -4.45 -12.25
N ALA A 78 29.85 -4.08 -13.49
CA ALA A 78 31.14 -4.43 -14.09
C ALA A 78 31.58 -3.45 -15.18
N GLY A 79 32.89 -3.39 -15.41
CA GLY A 79 33.47 -2.62 -16.54
C GLY A 79 33.04 -1.16 -16.55
N GLY A 80 33.07 -0.51 -17.71
CA GLY A 80 32.57 0.85 -17.92
C GLY A 80 31.90 0.98 -19.29
N ASP A 81 31.32 2.15 -19.57
CA ASP A 81 30.68 2.39 -20.86
C ASP A 81 31.71 2.34 -21.99
N ASN A 82 31.45 1.48 -22.98
CA ASN A 82 32.19 1.39 -24.22
C ASN A 82 31.17 1.46 -25.36
N PRO A 83 30.86 2.66 -25.87
CA PRO A 83 29.85 2.87 -26.91
C PRO A 83 30.14 2.10 -28.21
N GLY A 84 31.38 1.66 -28.45
CA GLY A 84 31.74 0.83 -29.59
C GLY A 84 31.36 -0.65 -29.43
N SER A 85 31.11 -1.12 -28.21
CA SER A 85 30.79 -2.51 -27.92
C SER A 85 29.41 -2.91 -28.45
N ILE A 86 29.37 -3.87 -29.37
CA ILE A 86 28.13 -4.44 -29.91
C ILE A 86 27.30 -5.04 -28.76
N ALA A 87 27.94 -5.72 -27.82
CA ALA A 87 27.25 -6.35 -26.70
C ALA A 87 26.56 -5.32 -25.80
N GLN A 88 27.21 -4.19 -25.50
CA GLN A 88 26.61 -3.12 -24.68
C GLN A 88 25.48 -2.38 -25.43
N LYS A 89 25.63 -2.17 -26.75
CA LYS A 89 24.53 -1.63 -27.57
C LYS A 89 23.30 -2.53 -27.50
N GLU A 90 23.51 -3.84 -27.54
CA GLU A 90 22.44 -4.81 -27.39
C GLU A 90 21.84 -4.79 -25.98
N THR A 91 22.66 -4.69 -24.93
CA THR A 91 22.17 -4.52 -23.56
C THR A 91 21.28 -3.28 -23.43
N LYS A 92 21.69 -2.14 -23.98
CA LYS A 92 20.90 -0.90 -23.95
C LYS A 92 19.56 -1.07 -24.67
N LYS A 93 19.49 -1.82 -25.78
CA LYS A 93 18.22 -2.13 -26.44
C LYS A 93 17.33 -3.02 -25.59
N LEU A 94 17.87 -4.08 -25.01
CA LEU A 94 17.13 -4.99 -24.13
C LEU A 94 16.62 -4.27 -22.87
N LEU A 95 17.40 -3.35 -22.30
CA LEU A 95 16.94 -2.49 -21.21
C LEU A 95 15.76 -1.63 -21.63
N LYS A 96 15.80 -1.01 -22.82
CA LYS A 96 14.65 -0.28 -23.37
C LYS A 96 13.43 -1.19 -23.51
N SER A 97 13.57 -2.38 -24.09
CA SER A 97 12.47 -3.34 -24.21
C SER A 97 11.94 -3.82 -22.85
N LEU A 98 12.79 -3.92 -21.82
CA LEU A 98 12.37 -4.21 -20.45
C LEU A 98 11.49 -3.08 -19.89
N PHE A 99 11.90 -1.83 -20.10
CA PHE A 99 11.16 -0.67 -19.61
C PHE A 99 9.87 -0.41 -20.40
N ASP A 100 9.90 -0.62 -21.72
CA ASP A 100 8.70 -0.57 -22.58
C ASP A 100 7.67 -1.64 -22.19
N ALA A 101 8.10 -2.71 -21.51
CA ALA A 101 7.22 -3.73 -20.95
C ALA A 101 6.75 -3.41 -19.51
N ASP A 102 6.98 -2.19 -19.02
CA ASP A 102 6.64 -1.72 -17.67
C ASP A 102 7.30 -2.53 -16.54
N ILE A 103 8.57 -2.90 -16.72
CA ILE A 103 9.36 -3.63 -15.73
C ILE A 103 10.51 -2.74 -15.22
N PRO A 104 10.38 -2.13 -14.03
CA PRO A 104 11.47 -1.38 -13.40
C PRO A 104 12.67 -2.27 -13.08
N MET A 105 13.87 -1.69 -13.17
CA MET A 105 15.11 -2.37 -12.83
C MET A 105 15.93 -1.53 -11.85
N VAL A 106 16.28 -2.14 -10.72
CA VAL A 106 17.11 -1.57 -9.65
C VAL A 106 18.51 -2.14 -9.73
N VAL A 107 19.51 -1.25 -9.71
CA VAL A 107 20.94 -1.59 -9.86
C VAL A 107 21.78 -0.86 -8.80
N PRO A 108 22.93 -1.40 -8.38
CA PRO A 108 23.78 -0.75 -7.38
C PRO A 108 24.57 0.41 -7.98
N ALA A 109 24.85 1.44 -7.18
CA ALA A 109 25.77 2.51 -7.57
C ALA A 109 27.21 2.01 -7.82
N GLY A 110 27.58 0.90 -7.20
CA GLY A 110 28.93 0.33 -7.24
C GLY A 110 29.73 0.68 -5.99
N ASN A 111 30.77 -0.11 -5.73
CA ASN A 111 31.63 0.05 -4.55
C ASN A 111 33.01 0.59 -5.01
N GLY A 112 33.34 1.81 -4.59
CA GLY A 112 34.65 2.42 -4.77
C GLY A 112 35.59 2.15 -3.60
N LYS A 113 36.80 2.73 -3.64
CA LYS A 113 37.71 2.71 -2.49
C LYS A 113 37.09 3.46 -1.32
N ALA A 114 37.16 2.87 -0.12
CA ALA A 114 36.60 3.49 1.08
C ALA A 114 37.19 4.90 1.31
N GLY A 115 36.31 5.90 1.39
CA GLY A 115 36.69 7.31 1.58
C GLY A 115 37.02 8.07 0.30
N ALA A 116 37.01 7.42 -0.86
CA ALA A 116 37.11 8.09 -2.15
C ALA A 116 35.71 8.47 -2.67
N GLU A 117 35.53 9.74 -3.05
CA GLU A 117 34.31 10.19 -3.73
C GLU A 117 34.34 9.78 -5.21
N GLU A 118 34.17 8.49 -5.47
CA GLU A 118 34.13 7.95 -6.82
C GLU A 118 32.73 8.13 -7.44
N SER A 119 32.70 8.59 -8.69
CA SER A 119 31.47 8.69 -9.46
C SER A 119 31.05 7.32 -10.03
N VAL A 120 29.74 7.10 -10.21
CA VAL A 120 29.22 5.93 -10.92
C VAL A 120 29.83 5.87 -12.33
N ASN A 121 30.60 4.83 -12.60
CA ASN A 121 31.34 4.64 -13.86
C ASN A 121 31.22 3.20 -14.41
N GLU A 122 30.45 2.34 -13.75
CA GLU A 122 30.28 0.94 -14.12
C GLU A 122 28.90 0.66 -14.73
N ILE A 123 28.82 -0.36 -15.58
CA ILE A 123 27.56 -0.75 -16.23
C ILE A 123 26.80 -1.75 -15.34
N PRO A 124 25.45 -1.76 -15.41
CA PRO A 124 24.62 -0.88 -16.24
C PRO A 124 24.40 0.52 -15.63
N SER A 125 24.76 0.75 -14.38
CA SER A 125 24.40 1.94 -13.59
C SER A 125 24.86 3.28 -14.20
N VAL A 126 26.00 3.32 -14.88
CA VAL A 126 26.52 4.52 -15.57
C VAL A 126 25.60 5.00 -16.69
N TRP A 127 24.75 4.12 -17.23
CA TRP A 127 23.80 4.46 -18.29
C TRP A 127 22.51 5.07 -17.78
N ALA A 128 22.30 5.14 -16.46
CA ALA A 128 21.08 5.67 -15.89
C ALA A 128 20.83 7.13 -16.31
N GLY A 129 19.64 7.39 -16.84
CA GLY A 129 19.20 8.70 -17.33
C GLY A 129 17.81 8.59 -17.94
N ASP A 130 17.36 9.63 -18.64
CA ASP A 130 15.99 9.70 -19.17
C ASP A 130 15.69 8.61 -20.21
N ASP A 131 16.70 8.24 -21.03
CA ASP A 131 16.60 7.21 -22.07
C ASP A 131 16.69 5.77 -21.52
N ILE A 132 17.29 5.61 -20.35
CA ILE A 132 17.54 4.32 -19.70
C ILE A 132 17.22 4.54 -18.21
N PRO A 133 15.93 4.50 -17.82
CA PRO A 133 15.45 4.85 -16.48
C PRO A 133 15.76 3.78 -15.43
N LEU A 134 17.04 3.45 -15.27
CA LEU A 134 17.52 2.63 -14.16
C LEU A 134 17.33 3.35 -12.83
N ILE A 135 16.95 2.58 -11.81
CA ILE A 135 16.90 3.03 -10.42
C ILE A 135 18.23 2.64 -9.80
N VAL A 136 19.14 3.61 -9.66
CA VAL A 136 20.47 3.37 -9.10
C VAL A 136 20.45 3.63 -7.60
N ALA A 137 20.71 2.57 -6.82
CA ALA A 137 20.70 2.60 -5.37
C ALA A 137 22.12 2.75 -4.80
N GLY A 138 22.33 3.81 -4.02
CA GLY A 138 23.50 3.99 -3.16
C GLY A 138 23.36 3.28 -1.82
N SER A 139 24.44 3.23 -1.06
CA SER A 139 24.48 2.60 0.26
C SER A 139 24.59 3.65 1.37
N VAL A 140 23.82 3.48 2.44
CA VAL A 140 23.98 4.19 3.72
C VAL A 140 24.23 3.19 4.86
N ASP A 141 24.77 3.69 5.95
CA ASP A 141 24.81 2.98 7.24
C ASP A 141 23.53 3.19 8.05
N PHE A 142 23.45 2.57 9.24
CA PHE A 142 22.27 2.68 10.10
C PHE A 142 22.05 4.09 10.69
N ASP A 143 23.09 4.93 10.72
CA ASP A 143 22.95 6.35 11.08
C ASP A 143 22.37 7.16 9.91
N GLY A 144 22.34 6.59 8.70
CA GLY A 144 21.89 7.25 7.48
C GLY A 144 22.99 8.08 6.81
N LYS A 145 24.26 7.85 7.17
CA LYS A 145 25.40 8.42 6.46
C LYS A 145 25.70 7.57 5.24
N VAL A 146 26.05 8.21 4.13
CA VAL A 146 26.45 7.48 2.92
C VAL A 146 27.68 6.63 3.23
N SER A 147 27.58 5.34 2.93
CA SER A 147 28.63 4.38 3.22
C SER A 147 29.94 4.78 2.53
N PRO A 148 31.11 4.67 3.20
CA PRO A 148 32.38 5.16 2.65
C PRO A 148 32.80 4.55 1.31
N PHE A 149 32.27 3.37 0.97
CA PHE A 149 32.52 2.68 -0.30
C PHE A 149 31.48 3.00 -1.37
N SER A 150 30.34 3.65 -1.05
CA SER A 150 29.27 3.87 -2.02
C SER A 150 29.72 4.90 -3.06
N LYS A 151 29.72 4.50 -4.34
CA LYS A 151 29.88 5.46 -5.44
C LYS A 151 28.73 6.47 -5.45
N ARG A 152 29.00 7.65 -6.00
CA ARG A 152 28.14 8.85 -6.00
C ARG A 152 27.91 9.35 -7.42
N GLY A 153 27.09 10.38 -7.60
CA GLY A 153 26.82 10.99 -8.90
C GLY A 153 25.34 11.22 -9.12
N SER A 154 25.00 11.93 -10.20
CA SER A 154 23.61 12.24 -10.56
C SER A 154 22.79 11.00 -10.92
N GLN A 155 23.45 9.87 -11.24
CA GLN A 155 22.77 8.61 -11.47
C GLN A 155 22.11 8.05 -10.21
N VAL A 156 22.67 8.30 -9.02
CA VAL A 156 22.17 7.77 -7.75
C VAL A 156 20.98 8.60 -7.27
N ILE A 157 19.79 8.01 -7.31
CA ILE A 157 18.54 8.70 -6.97
C ILE A 157 17.99 8.32 -5.59
N ILE A 158 18.46 7.23 -4.99
CA ILE A 158 18.02 6.76 -3.68
C ILE A 158 19.15 6.00 -2.99
N HIS A 159 19.13 5.96 -1.65
CA HIS A 159 20.04 5.13 -0.87
C HIS A 159 19.26 4.12 -0.04
N ALA A 160 19.88 3.01 0.33
CA ALA A 160 19.31 2.07 1.30
C ALA A 160 20.41 1.52 2.21
N PRO A 161 20.05 0.94 3.38
CA PRO A 161 21.01 0.29 4.25
C PRO A 161 21.85 -0.72 3.47
N GLY A 162 23.16 -0.48 3.40
CA GLY A 162 24.09 -1.34 2.66
C GLY A 162 25.42 -1.56 3.37
N LYS A 163 25.64 -0.98 4.56
CA LYS A 163 26.81 -1.24 5.42
C LYS A 163 26.38 -2.06 6.63
N ASP A 164 27.19 -3.05 7.01
CA ASP A 164 26.98 -3.95 8.14
C ASP A 164 25.61 -4.64 8.11
N ILE A 165 25.27 -5.16 6.92
CA ILE A 165 23.96 -5.75 6.63
C ILE A 165 23.93 -7.23 7.00
N THR A 166 23.08 -7.56 7.97
CA THR A 166 22.78 -8.94 8.33
C THR A 166 21.78 -9.59 7.38
N CYS A 167 22.11 -10.74 6.81
CA CYS A 167 21.26 -11.51 5.90
C CYS A 167 21.53 -13.02 6.01
N MET A 168 20.73 -13.83 5.32
CA MET A 168 20.92 -15.28 5.32
C MET A 168 22.12 -15.69 4.47
N ALA A 169 22.93 -16.61 5.00
CA ALA A 169 23.93 -17.32 4.23
C ALA A 169 23.30 -18.33 3.27
N LYS A 170 24.09 -18.80 2.29
CA LYS A 170 23.72 -19.91 1.40
C LYS A 170 23.47 -21.20 2.18
N ASP A 171 24.37 -21.51 3.10
CA ASP A 171 24.39 -22.75 3.86
C ASP A 171 24.07 -22.51 5.34
N GLY A 172 23.13 -23.29 5.88
CA GLY A 172 22.73 -23.24 7.28
C GLY A 172 21.78 -22.08 7.64
N ASN A 173 21.37 -22.04 8.91
CA ASN A 173 20.41 -21.06 9.43
C ASN A 173 21.08 -19.86 10.12
N ASN A 174 22.40 -19.73 10.02
CA ASN A 174 23.15 -18.68 10.67
C ASN A 174 23.24 -17.44 9.76
N PRO A 175 22.79 -16.26 10.21
CA PRO A 175 22.95 -15.04 9.45
C PRO A 175 24.42 -14.65 9.31
N VAL A 176 24.77 -14.06 8.17
CA VAL A 176 26.07 -13.41 7.92
C VAL A 176 25.89 -11.90 7.86
N THR A 177 26.96 -11.16 8.11
CA THR A 177 26.98 -9.69 7.98
C THR A 177 27.99 -9.31 6.91
N ASP A 178 27.57 -8.46 5.97
CA ASP A 178 28.41 -8.00 4.86
C ASP A 178 28.03 -6.56 4.45
N SER A 179 28.87 -5.92 3.64
CA SER A 179 28.71 -4.53 3.20
C SER A 179 28.87 -4.38 1.69
N GLY A 180 28.01 -3.57 1.08
CA GLY A 180 28.05 -3.27 -0.34
C GLY A 180 26.75 -2.64 -0.84
N THR A 181 26.84 -1.85 -1.91
CA THR A 181 25.63 -1.34 -2.60
C THR A 181 24.76 -2.47 -3.13
N SER A 182 25.34 -3.66 -3.36
CA SER A 182 24.61 -4.88 -3.72
C SER A 182 23.54 -5.30 -2.71
N PHE A 183 23.68 -4.94 -1.43
CA PHE A 183 22.70 -5.24 -0.37
C PHE A 183 21.66 -4.14 -0.18
N ALA A 184 21.99 -2.91 -0.58
CA ALA A 184 21.06 -1.78 -0.65
C ALA A 184 20.05 -1.95 -1.80
N THR A 185 20.53 -2.36 -2.99
CA THR A 185 19.72 -2.59 -4.20
C THR A 185 18.46 -3.46 -3.97
N PRO A 186 18.54 -4.66 -3.37
CA PRO A 186 17.37 -5.52 -3.19
C PRO A 186 16.37 -4.97 -2.17
N LEU A 187 16.79 -4.14 -1.21
CA LEU A 187 15.85 -3.47 -0.30
C LEU A 187 14.96 -2.50 -1.06
N VAL A 188 15.56 -1.71 -1.97
CA VAL A 188 14.85 -0.81 -2.89
C VAL A 188 13.91 -1.58 -3.81
N ALA A 189 14.37 -2.68 -4.39
CA ALA A 189 13.53 -3.52 -5.24
C ALA A 189 12.34 -4.14 -4.47
N GLY A 190 12.55 -4.62 -3.26
CA GLY A 190 11.46 -5.14 -2.45
C GLY A 190 10.45 -4.04 -2.09
N GLU A 191 10.88 -2.83 -1.77
CA GLU A 191 9.92 -1.74 -1.52
C GLU A 191 9.13 -1.34 -2.77
N ILE A 192 9.78 -1.34 -3.93
CA ILE A 192 9.06 -1.18 -5.21
C ILE A 192 8.03 -2.30 -5.39
N ALA A 193 8.36 -3.55 -5.04
CA ALA A 193 7.40 -4.63 -5.10
C ALA A 193 6.21 -4.40 -4.14
N ASN A 194 6.43 -3.81 -2.97
CA ASN A 194 5.35 -3.40 -2.06
C ASN A 194 4.48 -2.32 -2.71
N LEU A 195 5.09 -1.26 -3.25
CA LEU A 195 4.36 -0.19 -3.95
C LEU A 195 3.50 -0.74 -5.09
N LEU A 196 4.09 -1.55 -5.97
CA LEU A 196 3.38 -2.16 -7.09
C LEU A 196 2.27 -3.13 -6.64
N SER A 197 2.30 -3.62 -5.40
CA SER A 197 1.21 -4.46 -4.85
C SER A 197 -0.02 -3.66 -4.43
N TYR A 198 0.10 -2.35 -4.21
CA TYR A 198 -1.02 -1.50 -3.82
C TYR A 198 -1.92 -1.18 -5.02
N GLU A 199 -3.21 -0.99 -4.74
CA GLU A 199 -4.20 -0.61 -5.76
C GLU A 199 -3.99 0.82 -6.25
N ASN A 200 -3.63 1.73 -5.33
CA ASN A 200 -3.36 3.12 -5.62
C ASN A 200 -1.92 3.46 -5.24
N VAL A 201 -1.20 4.09 -6.15
CA VAL A 201 0.18 4.56 -5.95
C VAL A 201 0.31 6.01 -6.41
N PRO A 202 1.24 6.79 -5.83
CA PRO A 202 1.37 8.23 -6.10
C PRO A 202 2.13 8.56 -7.41
N PHE A 203 2.18 7.61 -8.34
CA PHE A 203 2.83 7.73 -9.64
C PHE A 203 1.97 7.05 -10.72
N ASP A 204 2.09 7.52 -11.96
CA ASP A 204 1.33 6.99 -13.09
C ASP A 204 1.79 5.56 -13.44
N THR A 205 0.85 4.61 -13.42
CA THR A 205 1.07 3.20 -13.75
C THR A 205 0.48 2.80 -15.10
N SER A 206 0.01 3.75 -15.90
CA SER A 206 -0.49 3.48 -17.25
C SER A 206 0.60 2.89 -18.14
N ASP A 207 0.17 2.07 -19.11
CA ASP A 207 1.03 1.40 -20.09
C ASP A 207 2.14 2.33 -20.63
N HIS A 208 3.38 1.88 -20.53
CA HIS A 208 4.61 2.57 -20.93
C HIS A 208 5.03 3.79 -20.08
N ASN A 209 4.25 4.19 -19.08
CA ASN A 209 4.58 5.31 -18.18
C ASN A 209 5.09 4.86 -16.81
N LEU A 210 4.80 3.62 -16.40
CA LEU A 210 5.08 3.11 -15.05
C LEU A 210 6.54 3.30 -14.64
N VAL A 211 7.50 2.90 -15.48
CA VAL A 211 8.91 2.91 -15.10
C VAL A 211 9.44 4.35 -14.91
N ARG A 212 9.07 5.26 -15.80
CA ARG A 212 9.49 6.66 -15.72
C ARG A 212 8.89 7.34 -14.50
N SER A 213 7.58 7.22 -14.31
CA SER A 213 6.84 7.83 -13.21
C SER A 213 7.27 7.27 -11.85
N LEU A 214 7.49 5.97 -11.75
CA LEU A 214 8.05 5.34 -10.55
C LEU A 214 9.44 5.89 -10.24
N ARG A 215 10.32 6.01 -11.25
CA ARG A 215 11.68 6.54 -11.06
C ARG A 215 11.65 8.00 -10.59
N GLU A 216 10.78 8.83 -11.15
CA GLU A 216 10.57 10.22 -10.72
C GLU A 216 10.06 10.29 -9.28
N TYR A 217 9.09 9.44 -8.92
CA TYR A 217 8.61 9.33 -7.55
C TYR A 217 9.71 8.92 -6.57
N ILE A 218 10.52 7.90 -6.90
CA ILE A 218 11.64 7.45 -6.07
C ILE A 218 12.70 8.55 -5.88
N ALA A 219 12.95 9.35 -6.91
CA ALA A 219 13.90 10.47 -6.86
C ALA A 219 13.36 11.69 -6.09
N SER A 220 12.05 11.73 -5.79
CA SER A 220 11.42 12.82 -5.06
C SER A 220 11.63 12.72 -3.54
N ASP A 221 11.36 13.81 -2.84
CA ASP A 221 11.32 13.89 -1.38
C ASP A 221 10.12 13.14 -0.76
N ARG A 222 9.16 12.68 -1.58
CA ARG A 222 7.96 11.96 -1.14
C ARG A 222 8.21 10.47 -0.88
N PHE A 223 9.21 9.87 -1.53
CA PHE A 223 9.47 8.43 -1.39
C PHE A 223 10.48 8.12 -0.28
N GLY A 224 11.61 8.82 -0.26
CA GLY A 224 12.68 8.53 0.69
C GLY A 224 12.67 9.45 1.90
N TRP A 225 13.13 8.94 3.04
CA TRP A 225 13.32 9.72 4.25
C TRP A 225 14.65 10.48 4.16
N ALA A 226 14.59 11.81 4.26
CA ALA A 226 15.77 12.65 4.41
C ALA A 226 16.60 12.22 5.62
N ARG A 227 17.81 11.74 5.37
CA ARG A 227 18.85 11.47 6.38
C ARG A 227 19.97 12.50 6.22
N VAL A 228 21.04 12.35 7.01
CA VAL A 228 22.16 13.30 7.18
C VAL A 228 22.47 14.10 5.90
N ASP A 229 22.84 13.43 4.82
CA ASP A 229 23.25 14.09 3.57
C ASP A 229 22.46 13.66 2.33
N LYS A 230 21.61 12.64 2.44
CA LYS A 230 20.91 12.00 1.32
C LYS A 230 19.58 11.37 1.75
N SER A 231 18.70 11.16 0.77
CA SER A 231 17.46 10.41 0.95
C SER A 231 17.74 8.91 1.03
N ALA A 232 17.20 8.27 2.07
CA ALA A 232 17.24 6.82 2.25
C ALA A 232 15.85 6.23 2.04
N ILE A 233 15.77 4.98 1.59
CA ILE A 233 14.52 4.26 1.40
C ILE A 233 13.68 4.29 2.67
N TRP A 234 12.39 4.58 2.51
CA TRP A 234 11.43 4.56 3.59
C TRP A 234 10.10 4.01 3.07
N ASN A 235 9.51 3.13 3.85
CA ASN A 235 8.25 2.45 3.51
C ASN A 235 7.03 3.15 4.13
N GLY A 236 7.20 4.38 4.64
CA GLY A 236 6.13 5.13 5.31
C GLY A 236 5.86 4.71 6.76
N VAL A 237 6.62 3.73 7.29
CA VAL A 237 6.40 3.13 8.62
C VAL A 237 7.51 3.59 9.57
N ASP A 238 7.17 3.92 10.81
CA ASP A 238 8.10 4.27 11.89
C ASP A 238 7.92 3.38 13.14
N GLU A 239 8.66 3.63 14.22
CA GLU A 239 8.56 2.85 15.46
C GLU A 239 7.16 2.90 16.09
N ALA A 240 6.33 3.91 15.80
CA ALA A 240 4.95 3.95 16.29
C ALA A 240 4.06 2.91 15.58
N HIS A 241 4.44 2.49 14.37
CA HIS A 241 3.74 1.46 13.61
C HIS A 241 4.21 0.04 13.95
N ASN A 242 5.41 -0.12 14.48
CA ASN A 242 5.96 -1.39 14.93
C ASN A 242 6.76 -1.19 16.23
N PRO A 243 6.06 -1.00 17.36
CA PRO A 243 6.73 -0.69 18.63
C PRO A 243 7.71 -1.80 18.98
N PRO A 244 8.95 -1.48 19.39
CA PRO A 244 9.90 -2.49 19.79
C PRO A 244 9.30 -3.34 20.90
N VAL A 245 9.28 -4.65 20.69
CA VAL A 245 8.92 -5.63 21.72
C VAL A 245 9.82 -5.35 22.92
N GLN A 246 9.25 -4.95 24.05
CA GLN A 246 10.01 -4.70 25.27
C GLN A 246 10.79 -5.97 25.64
N GLY A 247 12.11 -5.95 25.40
CA GLY A 247 12.92 -7.14 25.62
C GLY A 247 14.34 -7.10 25.07
N SER A 248 15.12 -6.06 25.38
CA SER A 248 16.54 -6.16 25.75
C SER A 248 17.16 -4.76 25.73
N GLY A 249 17.43 -4.20 26.90
CA GLY A 249 18.08 -2.91 27.02
C GLY A 249 19.55 -2.96 26.60
N SER A 250 20.03 -1.83 26.07
CA SER A 250 21.30 -1.24 26.51
C SER A 250 21.26 0.24 26.15
N GLY A 251 21.38 1.09 27.18
CA GLY A 251 21.33 2.53 27.03
C GLY A 251 22.65 3.15 26.55
N SER A 252 22.51 4.40 26.10
CA SER A 252 23.43 5.55 26.07
C SER A 252 23.06 6.36 24.83
N GLY A 253 22.98 7.68 24.78
CA GLY A 253 23.27 8.78 25.69
C GLY A 253 22.77 10.04 24.94
N GLY A 254 22.35 11.07 25.67
CA GLY A 254 21.63 12.20 25.10
C GLY A 254 22.44 13.07 24.14
N SER A 255 21.72 13.72 23.22
CA SER A 255 22.08 15.04 22.69
C SER A 255 20.82 15.80 22.32
N SER A 256 20.73 17.03 22.83
CA SER A 256 19.66 17.99 22.64
C SER A 256 19.70 18.61 21.23
N GLY A 257 18.62 18.43 20.48
CA GLY A 257 18.32 19.16 19.25
C GLY A 257 16.87 18.87 18.86
N ASN A 258 16.04 19.93 18.77
CA ASN A 258 14.60 19.93 18.47
C ASN A 258 13.97 18.55 18.24
N SER A 259 13.47 17.96 19.33
CA SER A 259 12.66 16.75 19.25
C SER A 259 11.49 16.98 18.30
N PRO A 260 11.20 16.05 17.37
CA PRO A 260 9.95 16.07 16.62
C PRO A 260 8.77 16.24 17.59
N PRO A 261 7.69 16.93 17.17
CA PRO A 261 6.50 17.06 18.00
C PRO A 261 6.06 15.68 18.52
N PRO A 262 5.70 15.54 19.80
CA PRO A 262 5.28 14.25 20.34
C PRO A 262 4.09 13.73 19.55
N LEU A 263 4.18 12.45 19.14
CA LEU A 263 3.13 11.75 18.41
C LEU A 263 2.31 10.91 19.40
N HIS A 264 0.99 10.94 19.27
CA HIS A 264 0.10 10.11 20.09
C HIS A 264 -1.07 9.59 19.26
N LYS A 265 -1.20 8.26 19.18
CA LYS A 265 -2.29 7.57 18.48
C LYS A 265 -3.11 6.75 19.47
N GLU A 266 -4.43 6.83 19.36
CA GLU A 266 -5.36 5.97 20.06
C GLU A 266 -6.42 5.46 19.09
N CYS A 267 -6.53 4.15 18.97
CA CYS A 267 -7.58 3.48 18.21
C CYS A 267 -8.79 3.27 19.13
N ALA A 268 -9.99 3.63 18.67
CA ALA A 268 -11.20 3.47 19.48
C ALA A 268 -11.61 1.99 19.66
N GLY A 269 -11.19 1.13 18.72
CA GLY A 269 -11.59 -0.26 18.69
C GLY A 269 -13.02 -0.45 18.17
N LEU A 270 -13.49 -1.70 18.19
CA LEU A 270 -14.83 -2.05 17.67
C LEU A 270 -15.81 -2.49 18.75
N ASP A 271 -15.36 -2.64 20.00
CA ASP A 271 -16.16 -3.17 21.12
C ASP A 271 -17.35 -2.27 21.47
N HIS A 272 -17.24 -0.96 21.22
CA HIS A 272 -18.31 0.01 21.44
C HIS A 272 -19.38 0.03 20.34
N LYS A 273 -19.26 -0.84 19.31
CA LYS A 273 -20.24 -1.01 18.22
C LYS A 273 -20.59 0.30 17.49
N LYS A 274 -19.62 1.19 17.34
CA LYS A 274 -19.74 2.35 16.46
C LYS A 274 -18.60 2.26 15.47
N TYR A 275 -18.93 2.10 14.21
CA TYR A 275 -17.92 1.94 13.17
C TYR A 275 -18.54 2.25 11.82
N VAL A 276 -17.67 2.53 10.87
CA VAL A 276 -18.06 2.83 9.49
C VAL A 276 -17.27 1.97 8.51
N GLY A 277 -17.75 1.88 7.26
CA GLY A 277 -17.00 1.23 6.20
C GLY A 277 -15.71 1.98 5.85
N ARG A 278 -14.62 1.25 5.62
CA ARG A 278 -13.31 1.83 5.25
C ARG A 278 -13.37 2.64 3.95
N GLN A 279 -14.10 2.16 2.93
CA GLN A 279 -14.24 2.85 1.64
C GLN A 279 -14.93 4.21 1.78
N GLU A 280 -15.95 4.29 2.64
CA GLU A 280 -16.67 5.55 2.85
C GLU A 280 -15.80 6.57 3.59
N LEU A 281 -14.99 6.13 4.57
CA LEU A 281 -13.99 7.01 5.19
C LEU A 281 -12.98 7.54 4.18
N GLN A 282 -12.42 6.68 3.31
CA GLN A 282 -11.51 7.13 2.27
C GLN A 282 -12.15 8.22 1.40
N ARG A 283 -13.38 7.97 0.91
CA ARG A 283 -14.12 8.92 0.08
C ARG A 283 -14.29 10.26 0.80
N ILE A 284 -14.79 10.25 2.04
CA ILE A 284 -15.00 11.47 2.83
C ILE A 284 -13.67 12.20 3.06
N ILE A 285 -12.60 11.50 3.46
CA ILE A 285 -11.31 12.12 3.79
C ILE A 285 -10.70 12.80 2.55
N GLU A 286 -10.60 12.05 1.45
CA GLU A 286 -9.89 12.49 0.25
C GLU A 286 -10.68 13.51 -0.57
N GLN A 287 -12.01 13.36 -0.65
CA GLN A 287 -12.84 14.15 -1.56
C GLN A 287 -13.55 15.30 -0.85
N ASP A 288 -13.86 15.19 0.44
CA ASP A 288 -14.68 16.17 1.15
C ASP A 288 -13.93 16.88 2.28
N PHE A 289 -13.54 16.15 3.34
CA PHE A 289 -13.06 16.73 4.59
C PHE A 289 -11.71 17.44 4.44
N CYS A 290 -10.67 16.73 3.97
CA CYS A 290 -9.33 17.33 3.86
C CYS A 290 -9.29 18.51 2.88
N PRO A 291 -9.84 18.41 1.65
CA PRO A 291 -9.89 19.56 0.75
C PRO A 291 -10.62 20.76 1.35
N THR A 292 -11.72 20.53 2.07
CA THR A 292 -12.48 21.60 2.73
C THR A 292 -11.69 22.23 3.88
N ALA A 293 -11.06 21.42 4.73
CA ALA A 293 -10.28 21.91 5.87
C ALA A 293 -9.06 22.72 5.42
N VAL A 294 -8.35 22.24 4.39
CA VAL A 294 -7.19 22.94 3.77
C VAL A 294 -7.63 24.25 3.14
N LYS A 295 -8.78 24.28 2.46
CA LYS A 295 -9.31 25.52 1.87
C LYS A 295 -9.72 26.53 2.94
N GLN A 296 -10.30 26.07 4.05
CA GLN A 296 -10.76 26.92 5.14
C GLN A 296 -9.61 27.53 5.93
N ARG A 297 -8.55 26.76 6.22
CA ARG A 297 -7.32 27.14 6.94
C ARG A 297 -7.48 27.58 8.40
N ILE A 298 -8.65 28.08 8.80
CA ILE A 298 -8.94 28.61 10.13
C ILE A 298 -9.94 27.75 10.87
N LEU A 299 -9.91 27.80 12.20
CA LEU A 299 -10.87 27.13 13.08
C LEU A 299 -12.32 27.54 12.74
N ASP A 300 -13.27 26.66 13.02
CA ASP A 300 -14.68 27.06 13.01
C ASP A 300 -14.90 28.16 14.09
N ARG A 301 -15.92 28.99 13.87
CA ARG A 301 -16.18 30.13 14.76
C ARG A 301 -16.42 29.66 16.19
N ASP A 302 -15.74 30.32 17.13
CA ASP A 302 -15.87 30.06 18.58
C ASP A 302 -15.57 28.59 18.96
N SER A 303 -14.70 27.91 18.19
CA SER A 303 -14.30 26.51 18.39
C SER A 303 -12.78 26.33 18.55
N GLY A 304 -12.37 25.13 18.95
CA GLY A 304 -10.98 24.66 18.90
C GLY A 304 -10.71 23.65 17.78
N ALA A 305 -11.59 23.58 16.76
CA ALA A 305 -11.44 22.63 15.66
C ALA A 305 -12.05 23.11 14.33
N ILE A 306 -11.61 22.51 13.22
CA ILE A 306 -12.45 22.36 12.03
C ILE A 306 -13.19 21.03 12.19
N THR A 307 -14.52 21.05 12.26
CA THR A 307 -15.33 19.84 12.49
C THR A 307 -16.44 19.70 11.46
N ARG A 308 -16.55 18.54 10.83
CA ARG A 308 -17.64 18.23 9.89
C ARG A 308 -18.30 16.91 10.25
N GLN A 309 -19.60 16.82 9.99
CA GLN A 309 -20.39 15.61 10.17
C GLN A 309 -20.89 15.14 8.81
N TYR A 310 -20.73 13.86 8.54
CA TYR A 310 -21.11 13.22 7.29
C TYR A 310 -22.14 12.13 7.57
N ASN A 311 -22.99 11.86 6.57
CA ASN A 311 -23.93 10.73 6.57
C ASN A 311 -24.84 10.67 7.80
N GLN A 312 -25.26 11.83 8.31
CA GLN A 312 -26.11 11.90 9.50
C GLN A 312 -27.40 11.12 9.29
N GLY A 313 -27.80 10.35 10.31
CA GLY A 313 -29.01 9.51 10.26
C GLY A 313 -28.85 8.16 9.56
N THR A 314 -27.65 7.79 9.11
CA THR A 314 -27.37 6.49 8.46
C THR A 314 -26.42 5.64 9.31
N SER A 315 -26.17 4.38 8.90
CA SER A 315 -25.21 3.50 9.57
C SER A 315 -23.75 3.98 9.48
N ASP A 316 -23.40 4.80 8.47
CA ASP A 316 -22.04 5.33 8.28
C ASP A 316 -21.89 6.78 8.75
N ALA A 317 -22.76 7.24 9.65
CA ALA A 317 -22.65 8.57 10.24
C ALA A 317 -21.30 8.74 10.96
N VAL A 318 -20.55 9.78 10.62
CA VAL A 318 -19.20 10.01 11.15
C VAL A 318 -18.90 11.50 11.31
N THR A 319 -18.22 11.84 12.38
CA THR A 319 -17.65 13.16 12.63
C THR A 319 -16.15 13.13 12.39
N MET A 320 -15.65 14.10 11.63
CA MET A 320 -14.21 14.32 11.43
C MET A 320 -13.81 15.67 12.00
N ALA A 321 -12.64 15.71 12.63
CA ALA A 321 -12.10 16.95 13.18
C ALA A 321 -10.58 17.06 13.04
N ILE A 322 -10.12 18.29 12.88
CA ILE A 322 -8.73 18.71 13.12
C ILE A 322 -8.79 19.77 14.22
N GLU A 323 -8.17 19.50 15.35
CA GLU A 323 -8.26 20.25 16.60
C GLU A 323 -6.93 20.96 16.86
N TRP A 324 -6.96 22.26 17.19
CA TRP A 324 -5.80 23.02 17.67
C TRP A 324 -6.22 24.26 18.45
N ALA A 325 -5.34 24.78 19.29
CA ALA A 325 -5.66 25.92 20.16
C ALA A 325 -5.90 27.22 19.35
N PRO A 326 -6.92 28.03 19.71
CA PRO A 326 -7.10 29.35 19.11
C PRO A 326 -5.86 30.24 19.25
N GLY A 327 -5.46 30.88 18.15
CA GLY A 327 -4.27 31.75 18.09
C GLY A 327 -2.95 31.01 17.81
N MET A 328 -2.95 29.69 17.72
CA MET A 328 -1.79 28.93 17.26
C MET A 328 -1.54 29.13 15.76
N SER A 329 -0.28 29.33 15.38
CA SER A 329 0.14 29.41 13.97
C SER A 329 0.17 28.02 13.34
N PHE A 330 -1.01 27.53 12.95
CA PHE A 330 -1.20 26.26 12.25
C PHE A 330 -2.17 26.45 11.08
N ALA A 331 -1.94 25.72 10.00
CA ALA A 331 -2.88 25.58 8.90
C ALA A 331 -2.87 24.13 8.40
N PRO A 332 -4.04 23.48 8.23
CA PRO A 332 -4.11 22.15 7.65
C PRO A 332 -3.45 22.09 6.27
N ASN A 333 -2.72 21.02 6.01
CA ASN A 333 -2.22 20.68 4.68
C ASN A 333 -2.81 19.34 4.23
N GLN A 334 -2.89 19.16 2.90
CA GLN A 334 -3.59 18.02 2.31
C GLN A 334 -2.94 16.69 2.68
N ASP A 335 -1.62 16.61 2.56
CA ASP A 335 -0.87 15.37 2.75
C ASP A 335 -0.94 14.90 4.21
N ASP A 336 -0.73 15.78 5.18
CA ASP A 336 -0.86 15.45 6.60
C ASP A 336 -2.30 15.10 6.97
N CYS A 337 -3.29 15.82 6.46
CA CYS A 337 -4.69 15.53 6.74
C CYS A 337 -5.06 14.12 6.27
N VAL A 338 -4.70 13.76 5.04
CA VAL A 338 -4.94 12.43 4.48
C VAL A 338 -4.12 11.38 5.24
N LYS A 339 -2.83 11.63 5.48
CA LYS A 339 -1.95 10.73 6.24
C LYS A 339 -2.55 10.40 7.61
N TYR A 340 -2.88 11.40 8.41
CA TYR A 340 -3.30 11.17 9.79
C TYR A 340 -4.72 10.61 9.90
N LEU A 341 -5.65 11.02 9.03
CA LEU A 341 -7.02 10.49 9.07
C LEU A 341 -7.14 9.13 8.38
N LEU A 342 -6.58 8.97 7.18
CA LEU A 342 -6.74 7.74 6.39
C LEU A 342 -5.66 6.71 6.76
N GLN A 343 -4.39 7.08 6.75
CA GLN A 343 -3.33 6.09 6.94
C GLN A 343 -3.19 5.71 8.41
N GLU A 344 -3.17 6.68 9.33
CA GLU A 344 -2.93 6.39 10.76
C GLU A 344 -4.18 5.91 11.52
N ILE A 345 -5.31 6.63 11.39
CA ILE A 345 -6.53 6.32 12.15
C ILE A 345 -7.40 5.30 11.42
N THR A 346 -7.52 5.37 10.08
CA THR A 346 -8.39 4.46 9.34
C THR A 346 -7.68 3.13 9.05
N ASP A 347 -6.56 3.14 8.33
CA ASP A 347 -5.87 1.92 7.92
C ASP A 347 -4.94 1.36 9.00
N GLY A 348 -4.37 2.24 9.84
CA GLY A 348 -3.51 1.90 10.96
C GLY A 348 -4.23 1.41 12.22
N CYS A 349 -5.56 1.40 12.23
CA CYS A 349 -6.41 0.84 13.29
C CYS A 349 -7.38 -0.21 12.74
N ASP A 350 -7.89 -1.07 13.63
CA ASP A 350 -9.01 -1.99 13.37
C ASP A 350 -8.85 -2.82 12.08
N GLY A 351 -7.67 -3.41 11.87
CA GLY A 351 -7.41 -4.31 10.75
C GLY A 351 -8.18 -5.63 10.82
N ASP A 352 -8.14 -6.40 9.72
CA ASP A 352 -8.86 -7.67 9.52
C ASP A 352 -8.21 -8.89 10.20
N GLY A 353 -6.97 -8.77 10.68
CA GLY A 353 -6.10 -9.88 11.08
C GLY A 353 -6.52 -10.71 12.29
N SER A 354 -7.60 -10.37 13.00
CA SER A 354 -8.03 -11.07 14.23
C SER A 354 -9.26 -11.98 14.04
N GLY A 355 -9.89 -12.02 12.86
CA GLY A 355 -11.15 -12.72 12.63
C GLY A 355 -12.38 -12.08 13.29
N ASN A 356 -12.19 -11.03 14.10
CA ASN A 356 -13.27 -10.26 14.73
C ASN A 356 -13.71 -9.01 13.93
N ASN A 357 -13.16 -8.83 12.73
CA ASN A 357 -13.51 -7.73 11.82
C ASN A 357 -13.45 -8.16 10.34
N PRO A 358 -14.34 -9.07 9.90
CA PRO A 358 -14.28 -9.67 8.57
C PRO A 358 -14.48 -8.68 7.42
N GLU A 359 -15.07 -7.51 7.67
CA GLU A 359 -15.38 -6.49 6.64
C GLU A 359 -14.46 -5.27 6.73
N ASN A 360 -13.41 -5.32 7.55
CA ASN A 360 -12.48 -4.21 7.74
C ASN A 360 -13.18 -2.90 8.16
N PHE A 361 -14.18 -2.99 9.06
CA PHE A 361 -14.87 -1.85 9.65
C PHE A 361 -13.94 -1.02 10.54
N LYS A 362 -14.22 0.28 10.65
CA LYS A 362 -13.32 1.25 11.30
C LYS A 362 -14.01 1.95 12.45
N GLY A 363 -13.47 1.76 13.67
CA GLY A 363 -13.96 2.38 14.90
C GLY A 363 -13.55 3.83 15.08
N GLY A 364 -12.60 4.30 14.27
CA GLY A 364 -12.03 5.63 14.36
C GLY A 364 -11.02 5.74 15.50
N GLY A 365 -10.93 6.92 16.11
CA GLY A 365 -9.89 7.23 17.08
C GLY A 365 -9.29 8.61 16.81
N PHE A 366 -8.08 8.82 17.30
CA PHE A 366 -7.36 10.06 17.06
C PHE A 366 -5.85 9.88 16.92
N PHE A 367 -5.24 10.86 16.26
CA PHE A 367 -3.81 10.98 16.07
C PHE A 367 -3.38 12.42 16.34
N SER A 368 -2.41 12.61 17.23
CA SER A 368 -1.91 13.94 17.60
C SER A 368 -0.46 14.12 17.17
N VAL A 369 -0.14 15.30 16.65
CA VAL A 369 1.20 15.76 16.28
C VAL A 369 1.48 17.04 17.03
N GLY A 370 2.22 16.95 18.15
CA GLY A 370 2.35 18.07 19.07
C GLY A 370 0.97 18.47 19.62
N ASP A 371 0.57 19.70 19.36
CA ASP A 371 -0.68 20.29 19.87
C ASP A 371 -1.85 20.22 18.87
N VAL A 372 -1.68 19.52 17.74
CA VAL A 372 -2.72 19.34 16.72
C VAL A 372 -3.24 17.91 16.77
N THR A 373 -4.56 17.73 16.85
CA THR A 373 -5.19 16.41 16.91
C THR A 373 -6.14 16.19 15.72
N TYR A 374 -5.95 15.10 14.99
CA TYR A 374 -6.84 14.60 13.96
C TYR A 374 -7.74 13.54 14.56
N ARG A 375 -9.05 13.59 14.29
CA ARG A 375 -10.03 12.71 14.93
C ARG A 375 -11.08 12.20 13.94
N ILE A 376 -11.39 10.91 14.05
CA ILE A 376 -12.53 10.27 13.39
C ILE A 376 -13.42 9.68 14.48
N THR A 377 -14.71 10.01 14.45
CA THR A 377 -15.68 9.54 15.44
C THR A 377 -16.92 9.02 14.74
N PRO A 378 -17.05 7.69 14.56
CA PRO A 378 -18.30 7.06 14.16
C PRO A 378 -19.41 7.36 15.16
N ASN A 379 -20.56 7.78 14.65
CA ASN A 379 -21.65 8.30 15.47
C ASN A 379 -22.76 7.25 15.70
N SER A 380 -23.00 6.39 14.70
CA SER A 380 -24.11 5.43 14.72
C SER A 380 -23.76 4.15 15.47
N LEU A 381 -24.70 3.72 16.31
CA LEU A 381 -24.65 2.39 16.92
C LEU A 381 -25.01 1.33 15.87
N ARG A 382 -24.26 0.23 15.89
CA ARG A 382 -24.30 -0.83 14.89
C ARG A 382 -24.38 -2.21 15.53
N GLN A 383 -24.53 -3.23 14.71
CA GLN A 383 -24.37 -4.61 15.17
C GLN A 383 -22.91 -4.89 15.55
N PRO A 384 -22.58 -6.00 16.23
CA PRO A 384 -21.18 -6.34 16.48
C PRO A 384 -20.40 -6.51 15.17
N ALA A 385 -19.27 -5.79 15.01
CA ALA A 385 -18.45 -5.83 13.80
C ALA A 385 -18.02 -7.25 13.37
N LYS A 386 -17.76 -8.12 14.36
CA LYS A 386 -17.41 -9.54 14.15
C LYS A 386 -18.45 -10.34 13.38
N ASN A 387 -19.71 -9.89 13.36
CA ASN A 387 -20.77 -10.57 12.62
C ASN A 387 -20.64 -10.35 11.11
N GLY A 388 -19.86 -9.36 10.68
CA GLY A 388 -19.68 -9.00 9.28
C GLY A 388 -21.00 -8.64 8.59
N LYS A 389 -21.09 -8.97 7.30
CA LYS A 389 -22.32 -8.80 6.54
C LYS A 389 -23.34 -9.87 6.90
N THR A 390 -24.54 -9.44 7.25
CA THR A 390 -25.69 -10.32 7.48
C THR A 390 -26.97 -9.73 6.88
N GLY A 391 -28.01 -10.53 6.74
CA GLY A 391 -29.31 -10.06 6.29
C GLY A 391 -30.30 -11.18 6.05
N GLY A 392 -31.53 -10.79 5.71
CA GLY A 392 -32.60 -11.70 5.35
C GLY A 392 -33.54 -11.10 4.31
N CYS A 393 -34.32 -11.98 3.69
CA CYS A 393 -35.32 -11.60 2.72
C CYS A 393 -36.55 -12.52 2.81
N ASP A 394 -37.75 -11.93 2.79
CA ASP A 394 -39.02 -12.61 2.61
C ASP A 394 -39.78 -11.98 1.44
N CYS A 395 -40.18 -12.80 0.46
CA CYS A 395 -41.07 -12.40 -0.61
C CYS A 395 -42.33 -13.28 -0.56
N THR A 396 -43.45 -12.66 -0.20
CA THR A 396 -44.74 -13.35 -0.05
C THR A 396 -45.66 -13.01 -1.22
N TYR A 397 -46.21 -14.04 -1.88
CA TYR A 397 -47.21 -13.88 -2.95
C TYR A 397 -48.53 -13.31 -2.42
N LYS A 398 -49.07 -12.29 -3.10
CA LYS A 398 -50.33 -11.59 -2.77
C LYS A 398 -51.28 -11.52 -3.98
N ALA A 399 -51.42 -12.63 -4.71
CA ALA A 399 -52.24 -12.79 -5.92
C ALA A 399 -51.72 -12.03 -7.17
N LEU A 400 -51.66 -10.69 -7.11
CA LEU A 400 -51.29 -9.86 -8.27
C LEU A 400 -49.83 -9.39 -8.24
N PHE A 401 -49.16 -9.53 -7.11
CA PHE A 401 -47.79 -9.08 -6.88
C PHE A 401 -47.15 -9.90 -5.77
N ASN A 402 -45.83 -9.78 -5.63
CA ASN A 402 -45.12 -10.21 -4.44
C ASN A 402 -44.87 -9.02 -3.53
N GLN A 403 -45.15 -9.17 -2.24
CA GLN A 403 -44.70 -8.22 -1.21
C GLN A 403 -43.35 -8.72 -0.71
N CYS A 404 -42.30 -7.97 -0.96
CA CYS A 404 -40.94 -8.30 -0.54
C CYS A 404 -40.52 -7.40 0.62
N TRP A 405 -39.78 -8.00 1.54
CA TRP A 405 -39.13 -7.36 2.67
C TRP A 405 -37.69 -7.86 2.75
N VAL A 406 -36.73 -6.94 2.67
CA VAL A 406 -35.30 -7.21 2.67
C VAL A 406 -34.69 -6.42 3.81
N TRP A 407 -33.78 -7.00 4.58
CA TRP A 407 -33.07 -6.31 5.64
C TRP A 407 -31.62 -6.79 5.71
N GLY A 408 -30.76 -5.98 6.29
CA GLY A 408 -29.35 -6.32 6.37
C GLY A 408 -28.56 -5.48 7.35
N SER A 409 -27.30 -5.87 7.51
CA SER A 409 -26.29 -5.23 8.34
C SER A 409 -24.94 -5.29 7.64
N GLY A 410 -24.23 -4.17 7.59
CA GLY A 410 -22.84 -4.13 7.09
C GLY A 410 -22.64 -4.00 5.58
N TRP A 411 -23.70 -3.85 4.75
CA TRP A 411 -23.55 -3.82 3.27
C TRP A 411 -24.36 -2.79 2.49
N LEU A 412 -25.24 -2.00 3.11
CA LEU A 412 -25.82 -0.79 2.49
C LEU A 412 -25.48 0.38 3.40
N GLY A 413 -24.49 1.17 2.99
CA GLY A 413 -23.87 2.22 3.78
C GLY A 413 -24.78 3.42 4.02
N ALA A 414 -24.48 4.57 3.42
CA ALA A 414 -25.20 5.82 3.64
C ALA A 414 -26.15 6.26 2.52
N ASP A 415 -26.40 5.41 1.52
CA ASP A 415 -27.09 5.78 0.29
C ASP A 415 -28.64 5.67 0.35
N TRP A 416 -29.20 5.41 1.53
CA TRP A 416 -30.64 5.23 1.75
C TRP A 416 -31.26 4.09 0.90
N GLY A 417 -30.46 3.07 0.58
CA GLY A 417 -30.90 1.90 -0.15
C GLY A 417 -31.04 2.12 -1.66
N ASN A 418 -30.54 3.23 -2.20
CA ASN A 418 -30.61 3.53 -3.63
C ASN A 418 -29.92 2.46 -4.49
N ALA A 419 -28.74 1.97 -4.07
CA ALA A 419 -28.04 0.90 -4.77
C ALA A 419 -28.89 -0.38 -4.82
N LEU A 420 -29.53 -0.75 -3.70
CA LEU A 420 -30.43 -1.90 -3.66
C LEU A 420 -31.65 -1.68 -4.55
N GLN A 421 -32.28 -0.49 -4.48
CA GLN A 421 -33.44 -0.15 -5.31
C GLN A 421 -33.12 -0.26 -6.80
N GLU A 422 -31.94 0.18 -7.22
CA GLU A 422 -31.49 0.11 -8.61
C GLU A 422 -31.44 -1.33 -9.10
N GLN A 423 -30.79 -2.23 -8.35
CA GLN A 423 -30.76 -3.66 -8.70
C GLN A 423 -32.17 -4.26 -8.72
N MET A 424 -33.05 -3.85 -7.81
CA MET A 424 -34.41 -4.40 -7.77
C MET A 424 -35.27 -4.04 -9.00
N LYS A 425 -34.89 -3.05 -9.80
CA LYS A 425 -35.62 -2.72 -11.04
C LYS A 425 -35.68 -3.91 -12.01
N ASP A 426 -34.64 -4.73 -12.03
CA ASP A 426 -34.56 -5.92 -12.89
C ASP A 426 -35.49 -7.05 -12.42
N CYS A 427 -36.00 -6.96 -11.20
CA CYS A 427 -36.97 -7.91 -10.63
C CYS A 427 -38.42 -7.44 -10.76
N ALA A 428 -38.75 -6.72 -11.83
CA ALA A 428 -40.08 -6.18 -12.08
C ALA A 428 -40.63 -5.37 -10.89
N LEU A 429 -39.78 -4.49 -10.33
CA LEU A 429 -40.16 -3.58 -9.24
C LEU A 429 -41.36 -2.72 -9.65
N LEU A 430 -42.41 -2.75 -8.83
CA LEU A 430 -43.60 -1.95 -9.06
C LEU A 430 -43.34 -0.49 -8.67
N PRO A 431 -43.76 0.48 -9.51
CA PRO A 431 -43.50 1.89 -9.26
C PRO A 431 -44.16 2.36 -7.97
N GLN A 432 -43.51 3.28 -7.25
CA GLN A 432 -44.01 3.90 -6.01
C GLN A 432 -44.30 2.91 -4.87
N THR A 433 -43.64 1.74 -4.84
CA THR A 433 -43.79 0.76 -3.76
C THR A 433 -42.59 0.68 -2.82
N TRP A 434 -41.46 1.31 -3.20
CA TRP A 434 -40.22 1.27 -2.44
C TRP A 434 -40.29 2.08 -1.15
N SER A 435 -39.82 1.49 -0.05
CA SER A 435 -39.60 2.13 1.23
C SER A 435 -38.30 1.58 1.84
N PHE A 436 -37.47 2.47 2.39
CA PHE A 436 -36.22 2.11 3.06
C PHE A 436 -36.09 2.87 4.37
N GLU A 437 -35.59 2.21 5.42
CA GLU A 437 -35.32 2.81 6.71
C GLU A 437 -34.06 2.22 7.35
N TYR A 438 -33.28 3.05 8.05
CA TYR A 438 -32.23 2.60 8.96
C TYR A 438 -32.83 2.29 10.33
N GLY A 439 -32.36 1.22 10.97
CA GLY A 439 -32.82 0.84 12.31
C GLY A 439 -32.20 -0.46 12.80
N LEU A 440 -31.84 -0.49 14.08
CA LEU A 440 -31.37 -1.71 14.73
C LEU A 440 -32.56 -2.59 15.11
N GLY A 441 -32.49 -3.87 14.76
CA GLY A 441 -33.45 -4.89 15.19
C GLY A 441 -32.78 -6.03 15.94
N ASP A 442 -33.58 -6.74 16.74
CA ASP A 442 -33.16 -7.92 17.50
C ASP A 442 -32.75 -9.09 16.58
N ASP A 443 -33.18 -9.07 15.32
CA ASP A 443 -32.80 -10.00 14.26
C ASP A 443 -31.44 -9.68 13.63
N GLY A 444 -30.73 -8.67 14.13
CA GLY A 444 -29.40 -8.30 13.64
C GLY A 444 -29.43 -7.35 12.45
N ARG A 445 -30.58 -6.75 12.10
CA ARG A 445 -30.64 -5.73 11.05
C ARG A 445 -30.06 -4.38 11.50
N GLU A 446 -29.57 -3.61 10.54
CA GLU A 446 -29.22 -2.18 10.66
C GLU A 446 -30.08 -1.30 9.75
N TRP A 447 -30.80 -1.91 8.81
CA TRP A 447 -31.74 -1.25 7.91
C TRP A 447 -32.77 -2.25 7.37
N SER A 448 -33.84 -1.75 6.78
CA SER A 448 -34.92 -2.53 6.16
C SER A 448 -35.43 -1.84 4.91
N ALA A 449 -35.77 -2.63 3.90
CA ALA A 449 -36.41 -2.22 2.67
C ALA A 449 -37.69 -3.04 2.46
N SER A 450 -38.78 -2.39 2.06
CA SER A 450 -40.01 -3.06 1.65
C SER A 450 -40.47 -2.52 0.30
N PHE A 451 -40.94 -3.42 -0.56
CA PHE A 451 -41.35 -3.08 -1.91
C PHE A 451 -42.23 -4.18 -2.49
N ARG A 452 -42.81 -3.93 -3.66
CA ARG A 452 -43.58 -4.93 -4.39
C ARG A 452 -42.96 -5.19 -5.75
N THR A 453 -42.99 -6.44 -6.17
CA THR A 453 -42.52 -6.87 -7.49
C THR A 453 -43.64 -7.59 -8.25
N GLY A 454 -43.40 -7.86 -9.53
CA GLY A 454 -44.18 -8.85 -10.27
C GLY A 454 -44.17 -10.23 -9.58
N ILE A 455 -45.03 -11.13 -10.04
CA ILE A 455 -45.13 -12.48 -9.49
C ILE A 455 -43.88 -13.32 -9.84
N TRP A 456 -43.53 -14.30 -9.00
CA TRP A 456 -42.41 -15.25 -9.18
C TRP A 456 -40.99 -14.62 -9.15
N GLN A 457 -40.83 -13.49 -8.45
CA GLN A 457 -39.59 -12.72 -8.41
C GLN A 457 -38.69 -12.99 -7.19
N LYS A 458 -39.00 -13.99 -6.35
CA LYS A 458 -38.21 -14.31 -5.14
C LYS A 458 -36.74 -14.61 -5.45
N HIS A 459 -36.47 -15.46 -6.44
CA HIS A 459 -35.09 -15.79 -6.80
C HIS A 459 -34.37 -14.56 -7.37
N CYS A 460 -35.03 -13.79 -8.23
CA CYS A 460 -34.47 -12.54 -8.76
C CYS A 460 -34.07 -11.59 -7.62
N THR A 461 -34.96 -11.41 -6.64
CA THR A 461 -34.75 -10.53 -5.48
C THR A 461 -33.52 -10.97 -4.68
N GLY A 462 -33.34 -12.28 -4.47
CA GLY A 462 -32.17 -12.82 -3.77
C GLY A 462 -30.86 -12.57 -4.52
N GLU A 463 -30.83 -12.74 -5.84
CA GLU A 463 -29.63 -12.49 -6.67
C GLU A 463 -29.29 -11.00 -6.72
N ASN A 464 -30.27 -10.14 -6.97
CA ASN A 464 -30.06 -8.70 -7.06
C ASN A 464 -29.68 -8.08 -5.70
N ALA A 465 -30.10 -8.68 -4.59
CA ALA A 465 -29.60 -8.29 -3.26
C ALA A 465 -28.10 -8.62 -3.10
N LYS A 466 -27.61 -9.72 -3.67
CA LYS A 466 -26.17 -10.06 -3.66
C LYS A 466 -25.37 -9.08 -4.52
N GLU A 467 -25.90 -8.67 -5.67
CA GLU A 467 -25.29 -7.63 -6.51
C GLU A 467 -25.23 -6.27 -5.79
N ALA A 468 -26.20 -5.99 -4.92
CA ALA A 468 -26.20 -4.82 -4.05
C ALA A 468 -25.33 -4.95 -2.79
N GLY A 469 -24.63 -6.07 -2.59
CA GLY A 469 -23.65 -6.26 -1.50
C GLY A 469 -24.02 -7.28 -0.42
N ALA A 470 -25.15 -7.99 -0.55
CA ALA A 470 -25.53 -9.02 0.42
C ALA A 470 -24.51 -10.19 0.48
N PRO A 471 -24.45 -10.95 1.58
CA PRO A 471 -23.57 -12.11 1.71
C PRO A 471 -23.75 -13.14 0.58
N GLY A 472 -22.70 -13.87 0.20
CA GLY A 472 -22.76 -14.83 -0.92
C GLY A 472 -23.82 -15.95 -0.77
N GLY A 473 -24.20 -16.29 0.47
CA GLY A 473 -25.27 -17.25 0.76
C GLY A 473 -26.68 -16.64 0.87
N PHE A 474 -26.84 -15.36 0.54
CA PHE A 474 -28.11 -14.66 0.69
C PHE A 474 -29.18 -15.18 -0.28
N GLY A 475 -30.39 -15.34 0.22
CA GLY A 475 -31.54 -15.78 -0.56
C GLY A 475 -32.85 -15.35 0.08
N CYS A 476 -33.90 -15.27 -0.75
CA CYS A 476 -35.23 -14.90 -0.29
C CYS A 476 -36.06 -16.13 0.06
N SER A 477 -36.75 -16.05 1.19
CA SER A 477 -37.77 -17.01 1.63
C SER A 477 -39.17 -16.56 1.21
N GLY A 478 -40.20 -17.35 1.55
CA GLY A 478 -41.60 -17.04 1.23
C GLY A 478 -42.15 -17.73 -0.03
N SER A 479 -43.45 -17.51 -0.26
CA SER A 479 -44.26 -18.16 -1.31
C SER A 479 -44.19 -17.47 -2.68
N GLY A 480 -43.58 -16.29 -2.76
CA GLY A 480 -43.48 -15.46 -3.96
C GLY A 480 -42.44 -15.90 -4.97
#